data_AF-A0A173DZJ6-F1
#
_entry.id   AF-A0A173DZJ6-F1
#
_cell.length_a   1.000
_cell.length_b   1.000
_cell.length_c   1.000
_cell.angle_alpha   90.00
_cell.angle_beta   90.00
_cell.angle_gamma   90.00
#
_symmetry.space_group_name_H-M   'P 1'
#
loop_
_entity.id
_entity.type
_entity.pdbx_description
1 polymer ?
#
loop_
_entity_poly.entity_id
_entity_poly.type
_entity_poly.pdbx_seq_one_letter_code
_entity_poly.pdbx_strand_id
1 'polypeptide(L)' 'MEEISFEKAMDRLEEIVDLMSQPTTSLDASLQLYEEAESLMRICESRIRQAEERVRQLSEKHKEEFPALEEVPTH' A
#
# COMPACT_ATOMS: atom_id res chain seq x y z
N MET A 1 -13.30 -8.11 -13.36
CA MET A 1 -13.35 -7.20 -12.20
C MET A 1 -12.11 -6.34 -12.29
N GLU A 2 -12.25 -5.02 -12.34
CA GLU A 2 -11.10 -4.11 -12.29
C GLU A 2 -10.53 -4.15 -10.88
N GLU A 3 -9.24 -4.51 -10.75
CA GLU A 3 -8.55 -4.35 -9.48
C GLU A 3 -8.36 -2.86 -9.21
N ILE A 4 -8.73 -2.40 -8.01
CA ILE A 4 -8.43 -1.05 -7.54
C ILE A 4 -6.90 -0.85 -7.45
N SER A 5 -6.42 0.32 -7.84
CA SER A 5 -5.02 0.74 -7.67
C SER A 5 -4.77 1.22 -6.24
N PHE A 6 -3.50 1.30 -5.84
CA PHE A 6 -3.14 1.80 -4.50
C PHE A 6 -3.64 3.22 -4.27
N GLU A 7 -3.44 4.10 -5.26
CA GLU A 7 -3.82 5.51 -5.21
C GLU A 7 -5.34 5.65 -5.06
N LYS A 8 -6.11 4.91 -5.88
CA LYS A 8 -7.58 4.91 -5.78
C LYS A 8 -8.08 4.38 -4.44
N ALA A 9 -7.40 3.37 -3.87
CA ALA A 9 -7.76 2.87 -2.54
C ALA A 9 -7.49 3.90 -1.46
N MET A 10 -6.38 4.63 -1.55
CA MET A 10 -6.03 5.70 -0.63
C MET A 10 -6.98 6.89 -0.74
N ASP A 11 -7.28 7.36 -1.95
CA ASP A 11 -8.25 8.45 -2.17
C ASP A 11 -9.60 8.09 -1.54
N ARG A 12 -10.05 6.84 -1.70
CA ARG A 12 -11.31 6.38 -1.11
C ARG A 12 -11.25 6.28 0.42
N LEU A 13 -10.11 5.88 0.99
CA LEU A 13 -9.92 5.87 2.43
C LEU A 13 -9.99 7.28 3.02
N GLU A 14 -9.43 8.28 2.34
CA GLU A 14 -9.53 9.70 2.74
C GLU A 14 -10.99 10.18 2.73
N GLU A 15 -11.73 9.87 1.66
CA GLU A 15 -13.17 10.15 1.59
C GLU A 15 -13.96 9.49 2.73
N ILE A 16 -13.63 8.24 3.08
CA ILE A 16 -14.28 7.53 4.19
C ILE A 16 -14.02 8.23 5.51
N VAL A 17 -12.78 8.66 5.77
CA VAL A 17 -12.44 9.42 6.99
C VAL A 17 -13.26 10.71 7.07
N ASP A 18 -13.35 11.44 5.95
CA ASP A 18 -14.15 12.66 5.88
C ASP A 18 -15.63 12.37 6.16
N LEU A 19 -16.20 11.33 5.57
CA LEU A 19 -17.59 10.92 5.80
C LEU A 19 -17.83 10.50 7.25
N MET A 20 -16.92 9.73 7.85
CA MET A 20 -17.02 9.31 9.26
C MET A 20 -16.91 10.49 10.24
N SER A 21 -16.24 11.58 9.84
CA SER A 21 -16.12 12.79 10.66
C SER A 21 -17.39 13.65 10.67
N GLN A 22 -18.30 13.44 9.73
CA GLN A 22 -19.51 14.25 9.61
C GLN A 22 -20.51 13.93 10.74
N PRO A 23 -21.09 14.96 11.40
CA PRO A 23 -22.05 14.76 12.47
C PRO A 23 -23.39 14.16 11.99
N THR A 24 -23.62 14.13 10.69
CA THR A 24 -24.82 13.56 10.05
C THR A 24 -24.68 12.07 9.76
N THR A 25 -23.50 11.49 9.93
CA THR A 25 -23.26 10.07 9.65
C THR A 25 -23.89 9.22 10.75
N SER A 26 -24.82 8.36 10.36
CA SER A 26 -25.49 7.44 11.29
C SER A 26 -24.56 6.30 11.70
N LEU A 27 -24.86 5.66 12.83
CA LEU A 27 -24.11 4.50 13.32
C LEU A 27 -24.02 3.37 12.27
N ASP A 28 -25.14 3.04 11.62
CA ASP A 28 -25.17 1.99 10.59
C ASP A 28 -24.30 2.37 9.38
N ALA A 29 -24.30 3.65 8.97
CA ALA A 29 -23.43 4.13 7.91
C ALA A 29 -21.96 4.09 8.33
N SER A 30 -21.64 4.44 9.58
CA SER A 30 -20.27 4.33 10.11
C SER A 30 -19.76 2.89 10.11
N LEU A 31 -20.62 1.91 10.39
CA LEU A 31 -20.24 0.48 10.32
C LEU A 31 -19.93 0.06 8.89
N GLN A 32 -20.76 0.44 7.92
CA GLN A 32 -20.52 0.13 6.50
C GLN A 32 -19.23 0.80 5.98
N LEU A 33 -19.01 2.07 6.32
CA LEU A 33 -17.79 2.80 5.98
C LEU A 33 -16.55 2.13 6.57
N TYR A 34 -16.64 1.62 7.80
CA TYR A 34 -15.54 0.90 8.44
C TYR A 34 -15.22 -0.42 7.74
N GLU A 35 -16.23 -1.22 7.38
CA GLU A 35 -16.04 -2.48 6.63
C GLU A 35 -15.41 -2.23 5.25
N GLU A 36 -15.84 -1.16 4.58
CA GLU A 36 -15.23 -0.71 3.32
C GLU A 36 -13.76 -0.32 3.53
N ALA A 37 -13.48 0.49 4.56
CA ALA A 37 -12.12 0.90 4.89
C ALA A 37 -11.21 -0.29 5.21
N GLU A 38 -11.70 -1.31 5.94
CA GLU A 38 -10.93 -2.52 6.22
C GLU A 38 -10.51 -3.25 4.94
N SER A 39 -11.44 -3.35 4.00
CA SER A 39 -11.18 -3.97 2.69
C SER A 39 -10.15 -3.19 1.89
N LEU A 40 -10.25 -1.86 1.87
CA LEU A 40 -9.30 -0.99 1.16
C LEU A 40 -7.91 -1.03 1.80
N MET A 41 -7.81 -1.03 3.13
CA MET A 41 -6.53 -1.16 3.83
C MET A 41 -5.82 -2.47 3.47
N ARG A 42 -6.55 -3.59 3.40
CA ARG A 42 -5.99 -4.88 2.95
C ARG A 42 -5.44 -4.82 1.52
N ILE A 43 -6.11 -4.10 0.63
CA ILE A 43 -5.64 -3.87 -0.75
C ILE A 43 -4.34 -3.07 -0.73
N CYS A 44 -4.30 -1.96 0.02
CA CYS A 44 -3.12 -1.11 0.14
C CYS A 44 -1.91 -1.91 0.64
N GLU A 45 -2.07 -2.66 1.74
CA GLU A 45 -1.00 -3.50 2.26
C GLU A 45 -0.51 -4.54 1.25
N SER A 46 -1.44 -5.18 0.52
CA SER A 46 -1.09 -6.16 -0.50
C SER A 46 -0.24 -5.54 -1.62
N ARG A 47 -0.61 -4.34 -2.08
CA ARG A 47 0.14 -3.60 -3.10
C ARG A 47 1.55 -3.20 -2.62
N ILE A 48 1.66 -2.72 -1.37
CA ILE A 48 2.97 -2.37 -0.79
C ILE A 48 3.85 -3.62 -0.70
N ARG A 49 3.32 -4.73 -0.18
CA ARG A 49 4.08 -6.00 -0.08
C ARG A 49 4.57 -6.48 -1.45
N GLN A 50 3.72 -6.43 -2.48
CA GLN A 50 4.11 -6.79 -3.85
C GLN A 50 5.21 -5.87 -4.40
N ALA A 51 5.13 -4.57 -4.13
CA ALA A 51 6.15 -3.62 -4.55
C ALA A 51 7.50 -3.89 -3.85
N GLU A 52 7.48 -4.10 -2.53
CA GLU A 52 8.68 -4.44 -1.74
C GLU A 52 9.33 -5.74 -2.21
N GLU A 53 8.53 -6.78 -2.46
CA GLU A 53 9.02 -8.05 -2.99
C GLU A 53 9.69 -7.87 -4.36
N ARG A 54 9.08 -7.08 -5.25
CA ARG A 54 9.65 -6.79 -6.56
C ARG A 54 10.97 -6.00 -6.45
N VAL A 55 11.05 -5.03 -5.55
CA VAL A 55 12.30 -4.29 -5.29
C VAL A 55 13.39 -5.22 -4.76
N ARG A 56 13.05 -6.15 -3.86
CA ARG A 56 13.99 -7.15 -3.34
C ARG A 56 14.53 -8.04 -4.44
N GLN A 57 13.65 -8.62 -5.27
CA GLN A 57 14.05 -9.48 -6.38
C GLN A 57 14.97 -8.75 -7.38
N LEU A 58 14.66 -7.49 -7.69
CA LEU A 58 15.51 -6.67 -8.56
C LEU A 58 16.89 -6.38 -7.93
N SER A 59 16.92 -6.13 -6.62
CA SER A 59 18.16 -5.89 -5.87
C SER A 59 19.04 -7.14 -5.79
N GLU A 60 18.45 -8.30 -5.53
CA GLU A 60 19.15 -9.60 -5.50
C GLU A 60 19.73 -9.93 -6.87
N LYS A 61 18.92 -9.77 -7.94
CA LYS A 61 19.38 -9.95 -9.32
C LYS A 61 20.53 -9.01 -9.68
N HIS A 62 20.49 -7.75 -9.26
CA HIS A 62 21.58 -6.80 -9.50
C HIS A 62 22.87 -7.19 -8.76
N LYS A 63 22.76 -7.78 -7.56
CA LYS A 63 23.91 -8.30 -6.81
C LYS A 63 24.56 -9.50 -7.48
N GLU A 64 23.76 -10.36 -8.13
CA GLU A 64 24.24 -11.50 -8.92
C GLU A 64 24.90 -11.05 -10.24
N GLU A 65 24.32 -10.05 -10.92
CA GLU A 65 24.83 -9.55 -12.21
C GLU A 65 26.07 -8.64 -12.04
N PHE A 66 26.25 -7.98 -10.89
CA PHE A 66 27.38 -7.08 -10.61
C PHE A 66 27.96 -7.26 -9.19
N PRO A 67 28.70 -8.34 -8.93
CA PRO A 67 29.19 -8.68 -7.59
C PRO A 67 30.32 -7.78 -7.04
N ALA A 68 30.84 -6.82 -7.81
CA ALA A 68 32.13 -6.15 -7.54
C ALA A 68 32.05 -4.65 -7.21
N LEU A 69 31.05 -4.19 -6.45
CA LEU A 69 30.97 -2.78 -5.99
C LEU A 69 31.17 -2.59 -4.48
N GLU A 70 31.58 -3.63 -3.73
CA GLU A 70 31.83 -3.54 -2.27
C GLU A 70 33.30 -3.70 -1.86
N GLU A 71 34.27 -3.39 -2.72
CA GLU A 71 35.64 -3.15 -2.27
C GLU A 71 36.13 -1.80 -2.78
N VAL A 72 35.84 -0.74 -2.02
CA VAL A 72 36.78 0.39 -1.92
C VAL A 72 37.56 0.15 -0.63
N PRO A 73 38.78 -0.40 -0.69
CA PRO A 73 39.64 -0.46 0.47
C PRO A 73 39.95 1.01 0.86
N THR A 74 39.38 1.47 1.96
CA THR A 74 39.85 2.69 2.60
C THR A 74 41.21 2.36 3.20
N HIS A 75 42.24 2.92 2.57
CA HIS A 75 43.64 2.73 2.93
C HIS A 75 43.97 3.37 4.30
#